data_AF-A0A968PI09-F1
#
_entry.id   AF-A0A968PI09-F1
#
_cell.length_a   1.000
_cell.length_b   1.000
_cell.length_c   1.000
_cell.angle_alpha   90.00
_cell.angle_beta   90.00
_cell.angle_gamma   90.00
#
_symmetry.space_group_name_H-M   'P 1'
#
loop_
_entity.id
_entity.type
_entity.pdbx_description
1 polymer ?
#
loop_
_entity_poly.entity_id
_entity_poly.type
_entity_poly.pdbx_seq_one_letter_code
_entity_poly.pdbx_strand_id
1 'polypeptide(L)' 'MIVASLASGSSGNALLVRDGQTALLIDCGLPLRTLEPLL' A
#
# COMPACT_ATOMS: atom_id res chain seq x y z
N MET A 1 9.59 -1.68 12.16
CA MET A 1 8.82 -2.38 11.13
C MET A 1 7.32 -2.41 11.42
N ILE A 2 6.51 -1.82 10.54
CA ILE A 2 5.03 -1.89 10.53
C ILE A 2 4.60 -2.37 9.15
N VAL A 3 3.57 -3.21 9.09
CA VAL A 3 2.97 -3.71 7.85
C VAL A 3 1.47 -3.45 7.90
N ALA A 4 0.96 -2.71 6.93
CA ALA A 4 -0.45 -2.37 6.82
C ALA A 4 -1.02 -2.80 5.47
N SER A 5 -2.13 -3.54 5.49
CA SER A 5 -2.92 -3.79 4.29
C SER A 5 -3.78 -2.56 4.01
N LEU A 6 -3.49 -1.83 2.93
CA LEU A 6 -4.28 -0.69 2.49
C LEU A 6 -5.46 -1.14 1.62
N ALA A 7 -5.29 -2.24 0.87
CA ALA A 7 -6.34 -2.85 0.07
C ALA A 7 -6.06 -4.34 -0.18
N SER A 8 -7.13 -5.13 -0.27
CA SER A 8 -7.07 -6.53 -0.69
C SER A 8 -8.38 -6.93 -1.38
N GLY A 9 -8.31 -7.50 -2.57
CA GLY A 9 -9.49 -7.93 -3.32
C GLY A 9 -9.25 -8.15 -4.81
N SER A 10 -10.33 -8.46 -5.55
CA SER A 10 -10.29 -8.73 -6.99
C SER A 10 -9.89 -7.52 -7.84
N SER A 11 -10.04 -6.30 -7.31
CA SER A 11 -9.67 -5.05 -7.99
C SER A 11 -8.19 -4.67 -7.80
N GLY A 12 -7.43 -5.43 -7.01
CA GLY A 12 -6.02 -5.19 -6.72
C GLY A 12 -5.71 -5.22 -5.22
N ASN A 13 -4.42 -5.29 -4.90
CA ASN A 13 -3.92 -5.36 -3.53
C ASN A 13 -2.85 -4.31 -3.30
N ALA A 14 -2.82 -3.72 -2.10
CA ALA A 14 -1.79 -2.78 -1.71
C ALA A 14 -1.35 -3.00 -0.26
N LEU A 15 -0.03 -3.10 -0.06
CA LEU A 15 0.61 -3.23 1.24
C LEU A 15 1.56 -2.06 1.47
N LEU A 16 1.45 -1.39 2.61
CA LEU A 16 2.42 -0.40 3.06
C LEU A 16 3.33 -1.02 4.11
N VAL A 17 4.63 -1.07 3.80
CA VAL A 17 5.67 -1.49 4.73
C VAL A 17 6.46 -0.26 5.16
N ARG A 18 6.56 -0.03 6.47
CA ARG A 18 7.38 1.03 7.05
C ARG A 18 8.46 0.44 7.94
N ASP A 19 9.71 0.81 7.69
CA ASP A 19 10.82 0.46 8.55
C ASP A 19 11.81 1.61 8.70
N GLY A 20 11.90 2.15 9.92
CA GLY A 20 12.66 3.37 10.20
C GLY A 20 12.15 4.56 9.39
N GLN A 21 13.03 5.13 8.56
CA GLN A 21 12.72 6.25 7.64
C GLN A 21 12.30 5.78 6.25
N THR A 22 12.27 4.46 6.01
CA THR A 22 11.94 3.88 4.72
C THR A 22 10.47 3.48 4.69
N ALA A 23 9.76 3.88 3.63
CA ALA A 23 8.42 3.42 3.32
C ALA A 23 8.43 2.75 1.94
N LEU A 24 7.81 1.57 1.84
CA LEU A 24 7.70 0.81 0.61
C LEU A 24 6.23 0.46 0.38
N LEU A 25 5.74 0.86 -0.79
CA LEU A 25 4.40 0.53 -1.28
C LEU A 25 4.50 -0.66 -2.23
N ILE A 26 3.91 -1.78 -1.84
CA ILE A 26 3.76 -2.97 -2.69
C ILE A 26 2.33 -2.94 -3.22
N ASP A 27 2.16 -2.52 -4.48
CA ASP A 27 0.86 -2.50 -5.14
C ASP A 27 0.82 -3.48 -6.33
N CYS A 28 -0.35 -4.08 -6.56
CA CYS A 28 -0.64 -4.91 -7.71
C CYS A 28 -2.05 -4.59 -8.23
N GLY A 29 -2.12 -3.53 -9.05
CA GLY A 29 -3.27 -3.25 -9.91
C GLY A 29 -4.14 -2.06 -9.50
N LEU A 30 -3.81 -1.34 -8.42
CA LEU A 30 -4.56 -0.15 -8.02
C LEU A 30 -3.91 1.12 -8.59
N PRO A 31 -4.68 2.01 -9.21
CA PRO A 31 -4.17 3.32 -9.60
C PRO A 31 -3.68 4.10 -8.36
N LEU A 32 -2.54 4.81 -8.47
CA LEU A 32 -1.98 5.58 -7.35
C LEU A 32 -2.99 6.55 -6.71
N ARG A 33 -3.82 7.23 -7.53
CA ARG A 33 -4.90 8.12 -7.06
C ARG A 33 -5.89 7.46 -6.08
N THR A 34 -6.04 6.15 -6.15
CA THR A 34 -6.90 5.38 -5.24
C THR A 34 -6.22 5.18 -3.88
N LEU A 35 -4.88 5.14 -3.87
CA LEU A 35 -4.07 4.93 -2.68
C LEU A 35 -3.64 6.24 -2.00
N GLU A 36 -3.54 7.36 -2.72
CA GLU A 36 -3.13 8.67 -2.18
C GLU A 36 -3.78 9.07 -0.84
N PRO A 37 -5.09 8.86 -0.60
CA PRO A 37 -5.71 9.20 0.69
C PRO A 37 -5.27 8.33 1.87
N LEU A 38 -4.58 7.21 1.61
CA LEU A 38 -4.19 6.19 2.58
C LEU A 38 -2.67 6.16 2.86
N LEU A 39 -1.88 6.95 2.11
CA LEU A 39 -0.42 7.03 2.22
C LEU A 39 0.02 8.14 3.19
#